data_AF-A0A7W5H2H1-F1
#
_entry.id   AF-A0A7W5H2H1-F1
#
_cell.length_a   1.000
_cell.length_b   1.000
_cell.length_c   1.000
_cell.angle_alpha   90.00
_cell.angle_beta   90.00
_cell.angle_gamma   90.00
#
_symmetry.space_group_name_H-M   'P 1'
#
loop_
_entity.id
_entity.type
_entity.pdbx_description
1 polymer ?
#
loop_
_entity_poly.entity_id
_entity_poly.type
_entity_poly.pdbx_seq_one_letter_code
_entity_poly.pdbx_strand_id
1 'polypeptide(L)'
;MNDIEIQKAIQEIMKLQQANNNLTVEIGHLSAKDENKNTIAGHIEELTNNKTRMETIRKSVGLFYAVWECNWNGQTLMPENVVSPQFDTRIDADSYLINNLKSKKIKGKKEFAVFQTTLNADGKYVGHY
;
A
#
# COMPACT_ATOMS: atom_id res chain seq x y z
N MET A 1 -19.75 1.64 3.21
CA MET A 1 -18.56 1.46 4.07
C MET A 1 -18.30 2.79 4.76
N ASN A 2 -18.01 2.80 6.06
CA ASN A 2 -17.84 4.05 6.81
C ASN A 2 -16.40 4.56 6.67
N ASP A 3 -16.20 5.81 6.23
CA ASP A 3 -14.88 6.41 6.05
C ASP A 3 -14.03 6.36 7.33
N ILE A 4 -14.66 6.41 8.51
CA ILE A 4 -13.98 6.29 9.81
C ILE A 4 -13.34 4.90 9.99
N GLU A 5 -14.01 3.84 9.52
CA GLU A 5 -13.50 2.47 9.62
C GLU A 5 -12.31 2.26 8.68
N ILE A 6 -12.37 2.82 7.47
CA ILE A 6 -11.27 2.77 6.51
C ILE A 6 -10.05 3.51 7.04
N GLN A 7 -10.23 4.71 7.61
CA GLN A 7 -9.13 5.48 8.20
C GLN A 7 -8.49 4.75 9.38
N LYS A 8 -9.29 4.11 10.24
CA LYS A 8 -8.76 3.27 11.33
C LYS A 8 -7.98 2.07 10.79
N ALA A 9 -8.48 1.41 9.75
CA ALA A 9 -7.80 0.30 9.10
C ALA A 9 -6.45 0.72 8.50
N ILE A 10 -6.39 1.86 7.81
CA ILE A 10 -5.15 2.42 7.27
C ILE A 10 -4.15 2.70 8.40
N GLN A 11 -4.59 3.35 9.48
CA GLN A 11 -3.72 3.62 10.63
C GLN A 11 -3.18 2.34 11.29
N GLU A 12 -4.00 1.29 11.42
CA GLU A 12 -3.56 0.01 11.96
C GLU A 12 -2.54 -0.68 11.04
N ILE A 13 -2.77 -0.67 9.72
CA ILE A 13 -1.82 -1.17 8.73
C ILE A 13 -0.49 -0.42 8.83
N MET A 14 -0.51 0.91 8.94
CA MET A 14 0.71 1.71 9.09
C MET A 14 1.50 1.33 10.34
N LYS A 15 0.83 1.10 11.48
CA LYS A 15 1.47 0.65 12.73
C LYS A 15 2.13 -0.72 12.57
N LEU A 16 1.43 -1.69 11.97
CA LEU A 16 1.97 -3.02 11.71
C LEU A 16 3.16 -2.97 10.74
N GLN A 17 3.10 -2.10 9.74
CA GLN A 17 4.17 -1.92 8.78
C GLN A 17 5.41 -1.29 9.42
N GLN A 18 5.24 -0.33 10.34
CA GLN A 18 6.33 0.21 11.13
C GLN A 18 6.94 -0.84 12.07
N ALA A 19 6.11 -1.65 12.75
CA ALA A 19 6.58 -2.76 13.58
C ALA A 19 7.43 -3.76 12.77
N ASN A 20 6.98 -4.12 11.56
CA ASN A 20 7.73 -5.00 10.68
C ASN A 20 9.07 -4.41 10.23
N ASN A 21 9.13 -3.11 9.95
CA ASN A 21 10.39 -2.46 9.62
C ASN A 21 11.39 -2.56 10.79
N ASN A 22 10.93 -2.33 12.03
CA ASN A 22 11.77 -2.45 13.21
C ASN A 22 12.28 -3.89 13.40
N LEU A 23 11.39 -4.88 13.31
CA LEU A 23 11.77 -6.31 13.40
C LEU A 23 12.78 -6.70 12.32
N THR A 24 12.62 -6.19 11.09
CA THR A 24 13.54 -6.46 9.98
C THR A 24 14.94 -5.93 10.28
N VAL A 25 15.03 -4.72 10.84
CA VAL A 25 16.32 -4.11 11.26
C VAL A 25 16.95 -4.93 12.38
N GLU A 26 16.17 -5.32 13.39
CA GLU A 26 16.65 -6.15 14.50
C GLU A 26 17.16 -7.51 14.05
N ILE A 27 16.45 -8.19 13.14
CA ILE A 27 16.90 -9.43 12.52
C ILE A 27 18.24 -9.21 11.80
N GLY A 28 18.39 -8.10 11.06
CA GLY A 28 19.63 -7.75 10.39
C GLY A 28 20.80 -7.60 11.38
N HIS A 29 20.58 -6.92 12.50
CA HIS A 29 21.59 -6.78 13.55
C HIS A 29 21.96 -8.10 14.23
N LEU A 30 20.97 -8.94 14.57
CA LEU A 30 21.21 -10.24 15.21
C LEU A 30 21.94 -11.20 14.26
N SER A 31 21.54 -11.22 12.99
CA SER A 31 22.17 -12.05 11.95
C SER A 31 23.63 -11.63 11.72
N ALA A 32 23.92 -10.33 11.73
CA ALA A 32 25.30 -9.82 11.57
C ALA A 32 26.22 -10.17 12.76
N LYS A 33 25.65 -10.45 13.93
CA LYS A 33 26.40 -10.85 15.13
C LYS A 33 26.52 -12.37 15.31
N ASP A 34 25.96 -13.17 14.39
CA ASP A 34 25.80 -14.63 14.56
C ASP A 34 25.08 -15.01 15.88
N GLU A 35 24.25 -14.11 16.40
CA GLU A 35 23.61 -14.26 17.71
C GLU A 35 22.18 -14.81 17.62
N ASN A 36 21.88 -15.76 18.51
CA ASN A 36 20.55 -16.12 19.00
C ASN A 36 19.48 -16.46 17.93
N LYS A 37 19.70 -17.59 17.21
CA LYS A 37 18.79 -18.13 16.19
C LYS A 37 17.32 -18.25 16.64
N ASN A 38 17.07 -18.52 17.92
CA ASN A 38 15.70 -18.64 18.46
C ASN A 38 14.98 -17.28 18.49
N THR A 39 15.70 -16.20 18.82
CA THR A 39 15.15 -14.84 18.76
C THR A 39 14.87 -14.42 17.32
N ILE A 40 15.79 -14.71 16.39
CA ILE A 40 15.57 -14.46 14.96
C ILE A 40 14.33 -15.20 14.45
N ALA A 41 14.17 -16.48 14.81
CA ALA A 41 12.99 -17.26 14.43
C ALA A 41 11.69 -16.65 14.97
N GLY A 42 11.68 -16.20 16.23
CA GLY A 42 10.53 -15.49 16.81
C GLY A 42 10.18 -14.20 16.09
N HIS A 43 11.19 -13.38 15.73
CA HIS A 43 10.95 -12.14 14.96
C HIS A 43 10.40 -12.44 13.55
N ILE A 44 10.85 -13.52 12.90
CA ILE A 44 10.34 -13.94 11.59
C ILE A 44 8.88 -14.40 11.69
N GLU A 45 8.52 -15.13 12.75
CA GLU A 45 7.14 -15.52 13.02
C GLU A 45 6.26 -14.27 13.22
N GLU A 46 6.73 -13.30 14.00
CA GLU A 46 6.01 -12.04 14.23
C GLU A 46 5.83 -11.23 12.94
N LEU A 47 6.87 -11.15 12.09
CA LEU A 47 6.79 -10.54 10.76
C LEU A 47 5.68 -11.17 9.91
N THR A 48 5.61 -12.50 9.93
CA THR A 48 4.63 -13.29 9.18
C THR A 48 3.22 -13.01 9.70
N ASN A 49 3.04 -13.05 11.02
CA ASN A 49 1.76 -12.77 11.66
C ASN A 49 1.26 -11.35 11.37
N ASN A 50 2.15 -10.35 11.46
CA ASN A 50 1.82 -8.97 11.13
C ASN A 50 1.43 -8.82 9.66
N LYS A 51 2.12 -9.52 8.75
CA LYS A 51 1.76 -9.53 7.33
C LYS A 51 0.36 -10.10 7.09
N THR A 52 0.04 -11.24 7.69
CA THR A 52 -1.30 -11.86 7.60
C THR A 52 -2.38 -10.96 8.19
N ARG A 53 -2.10 -10.28 9.31
CA ARG A 53 -3.03 -9.31 9.93
C ARG A 53 -3.29 -8.12 9.00
N MET A 54 -2.26 -7.54 8.39
CA MET A 54 -2.43 -6.45 7.43
C MET A 54 -3.31 -6.86 6.24
N GLU A 55 -3.09 -8.06 5.67
CA GLU A 55 -3.91 -8.58 4.57
C GLU A 55 -5.37 -8.79 4.98
N THR A 56 -5.60 -9.28 6.20
CA THR A 56 -6.95 -9.46 6.76
C THR A 56 -7.67 -8.12 6.91
N ILE A 57 -7.00 -7.12 7.47
CA ILE A 57 -7.54 -5.76 7.62
C ILE A 57 -7.86 -5.15 6.26
N ARG A 58 -6.95 -5.28 5.27
CA ARG A 58 -7.20 -4.76 3.91
C ARG A 58 -8.46 -5.36 3.30
N LYS A 59 -8.61 -6.68 3.38
CA LYS A 59 -9.78 -7.38 2.83
C LYS A 59 -11.08 -7.00 3.53
N SER A 60 -11.06 -6.80 4.86
CA SER A 60 -12.28 -6.45 5.60
C SER A 60 -12.83 -5.07 5.23
N VAL A 61 -11.98 -4.13 4.82
CA VAL A 61 -12.37 -2.79 4.35
C VAL A 61 -12.27 -2.61 2.84
N GLY A 62 -12.09 -3.69 2.06
CA GLY A 62 -11.97 -3.62 0.60
C GLY A 62 -10.86 -2.68 0.10
N LEU A 63 -9.74 -2.62 0.82
CA LEU A 63 -8.59 -1.76 0.50
C LEU A 63 -7.63 -2.48 -0.45
N PHE A 64 -7.36 -1.87 -1.59
CA PHE A 64 -6.42 -2.35 -2.61
C PHE A 64 -5.54 -1.19 -3.11
N TYR A 65 -4.64 -1.46 -4.04
CA TYR A 65 -3.86 -0.46 -4.76
C TYR A 65 -4.37 -0.33 -6.19
N ALA A 66 -4.37 0.90 -6.70
CA ALA A 66 -4.69 1.18 -8.09
C ALA A 66 -3.82 2.35 -8.60
N VAL A 67 -3.62 2.39 -9.91
CA VAL A 67 -2.98 3.51 -10.60
C VAL A 67 -4.05 4.51 -11.00
N TRP A 68 -3.81 5.78 -10.66
CA TRP A 68 -4.69 6.89 -10.96
C TRP A 68 -4.05 7.84 -11.96
N GLU A 69 -4.86 8.39 -12.87
CA GLU A 69 -4.48 9.54 -13.68
C GLU A 69 -4.62 10.81 -12.85
N CYS A 70 -3.48 11.43 -12.53
CA CYS A 70 -3.38 12.63 -11.73
C CYS A 70 -3.39 13.87 -12.64
N ASN A 71 -4.51 14.59 -12.62
CA ASN A 71 -4.64 15.88 -13.29
C ASN A 71 -4.31 16.99 -12.29
N TRP A 72 -3.02 17.18 -12.00
CA TRP A 72 -2.58 18.24 -11.09
C TRP A 72 -2.75 19.60 -11.74
N ASN A 73 -3.91 20.20 -11.55
CA ASN A 73 -4.21 21.59 -11.94
C ASN A 73 -3.71 22.60 -10.89
N GLY A 74 -2.79 22.20 -10.00
CA GLY A 74 -2.35 23.00 -8.85
C GLY A 74 -3.26 22.91 -7.62
N GLN A 75 -4.36 22.15 -7.68
CA GLN A 75 -5.21 21.83 -6.53
C GLN A 75 -4.83 20.46 -5.95
N THR A 76 -4.81 20.36 -4.62
CA THR A 76 -4.48 19.14 -3.85
C THR A 76 -5.66 18.15 -3.78
N LEU A 77 -6.48 18.09 -4.81
CA LEU A 77 -7.61 17.15 -4.87
C LEU A 77 -7.12 15.76 -5.29
N MET A 78 -7.71 14.73 -4.67
CA MET A 78 -7.50 13.35 -5.10
C MET A 78 -7.92 13.22 -6.58
N PRO A 79 -7.17 12.45 -7.39
CA PRO A 79 -7.55 12.22 -8.77
C PRO A 79 -8.89 11.47 -8.85
N GLU A 80 -9.62 11.62 -9.95
CA GLU A 80 -10.95 10.99 -10.11
C GLU A 80 -10.95 9.74 -10.98
N ASN A 81 -9.88 9.49 -11.75
CA ASN A 81 -9.82 8.43 -12.74
C ASN A 81 -8.82 7.34 -12.38
N VAL A 82 -9.33 6.16 -12.03
CA VAL A 82 -8.54 4.92 -11.95
C VAL A 82 -8.28 4.39 -13.36
N VAL A 83 -7.02 4.09 -13.68
CA VAL A 83 -6.56 3.65 -15.01
C VAL A 83 -5.93 2.26 -15.00
N SER A 84 -6.14 1.50 -13.93
CA SER A 84 -5.67 0.13 -13.78
C SER A 84 -6.72 -0.80 -13.18
N PRO A 85 -6.51 -2.12 -13.27
CA PRO A 85 -7.13 -3.09 -12.37
C PRO A 85 -6.80 -2.81 -10.88
N GLN A 86 -7.42 -3.59 -10.00
CA GLN A 86 -7.12 -3.63 -8.57
C GLN A 86 -5.91 -4.52 -8.30
N PHE A 87 -5.05 -4.10 -7.37
CA PHE A 87 -3.86 -4.86 -6.97
C PHE A 87 -3.81 -5.04 -5.45
N ASP A 88 -3.40 -6.21 -5.00
CA ASP A 88 -3.23 -6.48 -3.56
C ASP A 88 -1.99 -5.77 -2.98
N THR A 89 -0.99 -5.50 -3.83
CA THR A 89 0.27 -4.88 -3.43
C THR A 89 0.58 -3.61 -4.21
N ARG A 90 1.27 -2.67 -3.55
CA ARG A 90 1.79 -1.46 -4.19
C ARG A 90 2.80 -1.79 -5.30
N ILE A 91 3.61 -2.82 -5.11
CA ILE A 91 4.67 -3.23 -6.06
C ILE A 91 4.05 -3.67 -7.39
N ASP A 92 2.94 -4.39 -7.34
CA ASP A 92 2.24 -4.83 -8.57
C ASP A 92 1.63 -3.64 -9.31
N ALA A 93 1.03 -2.69 -8.56
CA ALA A 93 0.50 -1.45 -9.12
C ALA A 93 1.61 -0.56 -9.72
N ASP A 94 2.75 -0.43 -9.04
CA ASP A 94 3.93 0.30 -9.53
C ASP A 94 4.52 -0.38 -10.79
N SER A 95 4.54 -1.71 -10.81
CA SER A 95 4.97 -2.49 -11.98
C SER A 95 4.05 -2.26 -13.16
N TYR A 96 2.73 -2.25 -12.93
CA TYR A 96 1.76 -1.91 -13.97
C TYR A 96 1.98 -0.49 -14.51
N LEU A 97 2.16 0.49 -13.62
CA LEU A 97 2.46 1.89 -13.98
C LEU A 97 3.70 1.99 -14.87
N ILE A 98 4.80 1.33 -14.47
CA ILE A 98 6.08 1.32 -15.19
C ILE A 98 5.97 0.64 -16.55
N ASN A 99 5.25 -0.46 -16.65
CA ASN A 99 5.22 -1.26 -17.87
C ASN A 99 4.19 -0.75 -18.89
N ASN A 100 3.11 -0.11 -18.44
CA ASN A 100 1.98 0.26 -19.31
C ASN A 100 1.86 1.76 -19.57
N LEU A 101 2.38 2.63 -18.69
CA LEU A 101 2.07 4.07 -18.72
C LEU A 101 3.31 4.97 -18.78
N LYS A 102 4.51 4.43 -18.52
CA LYS A 102 5.79 5.16 -18.50
C LYS A 102 6.19 5.79 -19.83
N SER A 103 5.62 5.33 -20.95
CA SER A 103 5.89 5.82 -22.31
C SER A 103 4.93 6.91 -22.81
N LYS A 104 3.85 7.23 -22.08
CA LYS A 104 2.93 8.34 -22.44
C LYS A 104 3.49 9.71 -22.04
N LYS A 105 4.76 9.99 -22.38
CA LYS A 105 5.31 11.35 -22.37
C LYS A 105 4.85 12.06 -23.64
N ILE A 106 3.68 12.68 -23.59
CA ILE A 106 3.17 13.54 -24.67
C ILE A 106 2.85 14.90 -24.07
N LYS A 107 3.26 15.97 -24.76
CA LYS A 107 3.07 17.38 -24.42
C LYS A 107 1.69 17.60 -23.76
N GLY A 108 1.69 18.03 -22.48
CA GLY A 108 0.47 18.23 -21.68
C GLY A 108 0.34 17.39 -20.40
N LYS A 109 1.45 16.79 -19.90
CA LYS A 109 1.67 16.19 -18.56
C LYS A 109 0.43 15.57 -17.87
N LYS A 110 -0.04 14.43 -18.39
CA LYS A 110 -0.78 13.49 -17.55
C LYS A 110 0.20 12.83 -16.59
N GLU A 111 0.05 13.07 -15.30
CA GLU A 111 0.84 12.38 -14.27
C GLU A 111 0.07 11.15 -13.80
N PHE A 112 0.79 10.14 -13.33
CA PHE A 112 0.18 8.90 -12.85
C PHE A 112 0.84 8.52 -11.53
N ALA A 113 0.04 8.07 -10.57
CA ALA A 113 0.53 7.64 -9.27
C ALA A 113 -0.30 6.49 -8.71
N VAL A 114 0.31 5.73 -7.81
CA VAL A 114 -0.33 4.62 -7.10
C VAL A 114 -0.87 5.12 -5.78
N PHE A 115 -2.15 4.85 -5.53
CA PHE A 115 -2.82 5.16 -4.27
C PHE A 115 -3.44 3.91 -3.67
N GLN A 116 -3.58 3.89 -2.35
CA GLN A 116 -4.51 2.98 -1.71
C GLN A 116 -5.93 3.40 -2.09
N THR A 117 -6.78 2.44 -2.41
CA THR A 117 -8.08 2.70 -3.02
C THR A 117 -9.13 1.78 -2.41
N THR A 118 -10.33 2.30 -2.22
CA THR A 118 -11.53 1.54 -1.85
C THR A 118 -12.66 1.80 -2.83
N LEU A 119 -13.70 0.96 -2.80
CA LEU A 119 -14.98 1.24 -3.43
C LEU A 119 -15.92 1.85 -2.37
N ASN A 120 -16.50 3.02 -2.63
CA ASN A 120 -17.53 3.57 -1.76
C ASN A 120 -18.88 2.85 -1.97
N ALA A 121 -19.90 3.24 -1.18
CA ALA A 121 -21.24 2.63 -1.27
C ALA A 121 -21.91 2.82 -2.65
N ASP A 122 -21.53 3.85 -3.39
CA ASP A 122 -22.05 4.16 -4.73
C ASP A 122 -21.29 3.44 -5.86
N GLY A 123 -20.32 2.58 -5.51
CA GLY A 123 -19.49 1.89 -6.49
C GLY A 123 -18.39 2.76 -7.10
N LYS A 124 -18.13 3.95 -6.55
CA LYS A 124 -17.05 4.84 -7.00
C LYS A 124 -15.75 4.53 -6.26
N TYR A 125 -14.64 4.64 -6.99
CA TYR A 125 -13.32 4.52 -6.39
C TYR A 125 -12.98 5.76 -5.55
N VAL A 126 -12.37 5.54 -4.39
CA VAL A 126 -11.89 6.58 -3.48
C VAL A 126 -10.43 6.29 -3.17
N GLY A 127 -9.54 7.22 -3.50
CA GLY A 127 -8.12 7.17 -3.14
C GLY A 127 -7.89 7.64 -1.71
N HIS A 128 -6.92 7.02 -1.03
CA HIS A 128 -6.49 7.35 0.34
C HIS A 128 -5.00 7.71 0.33
N TYR A 129 -4.64 8.72 1.15
CA TYR A 129 -3.27 9.23 1.30
C TYR A 129 -2.67 8.79 2.64
#